data_AF-A0A6P8Z4Z2-F1
#
_entry.id   AF-A0A6P8Z4Z2-F1
#
_cell.length_a   1.000
_cell.length_b   1.000
_cell.length_c   1.000
_cell.angle_alpha   90.00
_cell.angle_beta   90.00
_cell.angle_gamma   90.00
#
_symmetry.space_group_name_H-M   'P 1'
#
loop_
_entity.id
_entity.type
_entity.pdbx_description
1 polymer ?
#
loop_
_entity_poly.entity_id
_entity_poly.type
_entity_poly.pdbx_seq_one_letter_code
_entity_poly.pdbx_strand_id
1 'polypeptide(L)'
;MDWARADEASKILNPYRGSRHPEVLWRRGRVLYLKAEEAKSKGGDRARHARLVREGFAAVQLALEQDPDCGKAHQWMSVLRYSLAELEGTLARLKSVDNIRADMERAIQLLPGEDVPRTMLGMWFYEISQLTWLERQVVQAAGQTVPKPDHALRQAVHWFHEAERLHPAKSCLNQLMLGKALLAEDDPERARACIERAASIPPTSSSNAKAQLDARQLLECWKQ
;
A
#
# COMPACT_ATOMS: atom_id res chain seq x y z
N MET A 1 11.97 -8.00 12.47
CA MET A 1 10.64 -7.34 12.49
C MET A 1 10.84 -5.89 12.09
N ASP A 2 9.99 -5.31 11.24
CA ASP A 2 10.19 -3.95 10.70
C ASP A 2 10.28 -2.85 11.77
N TRP A 3 9.82 -3.13 12.98
CA TRP A 3 9.78 -2.20 14.11
C TRP A 3 11.18 -1.89 14.66
N ALA A 4 12.06 -2.89 14.73
CA ALA A 4 13.45 -2.66 15.14
C ALA A 4 14.18 -1.71 14.19
N ARG A 5 13.88 -1.81 12.88
CA ARG A 5 14.36 -0.88 11.86
C ARG A 5 13.73 0.50 12.01
N ALA A 6 12.47 0.60 12.45
CA ALA A 6 11.80 1.87 12.71
C ALA A 6 12.39 2.60 13.94
N ASP A 7 12.78 1.87 14.99
CA ASP A 7 13.45 2.45 16.17
C ASP A 7 14.87 2.90 15.84
N GLU A 8 15.62 2.12 15.07
CA GLU A 8 16.93 2.52 14.57
C GLU A 8 16.83 3.75 13.66
N ALA A 9 15.89 3.76 12.70
CA ALA A 9 15.62 4.92 11.87
C ALA A 9 15.20 6.14 12.69
N SER A 10 14.45 5.96 13.79
CA SER A 10 14.09 7.05 14.70
C SER A 10 15.33 7.67 15.35
N LYS A 11 16.30 6.84 15.78
CA LYS A 11 17.57 7.31 16.35
C LYS A 11 18.37 8.11 15.32
N ILE A 12 18.44 7.62 14.08
CA ILE A 12 19.14 8.28 12.96
C ILE A 12 18.49 9.63 12.62
N LEU A 13 17.15 9.73 12.66
CA LEU A 13 16.41 10.95 12.34
C LEU A 13 16.37 11.97 13.50
N ASN A 14 16.68 11.55 14.73
CA ASN A 14 16.56 12.41 15.92
C ASN A 14 17.35 13.74 15.86
N PRO A 15 18.59 13.78 15.33
CA PRO A 15 19.31 15.05 15.13
C PRO A 15 18.57 16.02 14.18
N TYR A 16 17.72 15.50 13.30
CA TYR A 16 16.99 16.25 12.28
C TYR A 16 15.52 16.51 12.63
N ARG A 17 15.12 16.36 13.91
CA ARG A 17 13.71 16.44 14.34
C ARG A 17 12.98 17.73 13.96
N GLY A 18 13.70 18.84 13.78
CA GLY A 18 13.18 20.15 13.34
C GLY A 18 13.41 20.46 11.87
N SER A 19 14.03 19.56 11.10
CA SER A 19 14.28 19.75 9.68
C SER A 19 12.97 19.77 8.91
N ARG A 20 12.86 20.72 7.98
CA ARG A 20 11.79 20.77 6.98
C ARG A 20 12.26 20.23 5.63
N HIS A 21 13.43 19.60 5.54
CA HIS A 21 13.90 19.04 4.28
C HIS A 21 13.00 17.86 3.86
N PRO A 22 12.49 17.81 2.61
CA PRO A 22 11.57 16.76 2.14
C PRO A 22 12.06 15.34 2.43
N GLU A 23 13.34 15.07 2.15
CA GLU A 23 13.99 13.78 2.44
C GLU A 23 13.93 13.34 3.91
N VAL A 24 13.99 14.28 4.86
CA VAL A 24 13.86 13.96 6.29
C VAL A 24 12.39 13.71 6.62
N LEU A 25 11.50 14.55 6.09
CA LEU A 25 10.08 14.56 6.40
C LEU A 25 9.36 13.27 5.96
N TRP A 26 9.58 12.81 4.72
CA TRP A 26 8.93 11.56 4.29
C TRP A 26 9.46 10.33 5.05
N ARG A 27 10.76 10.32 5.39
CA ARG A 27 11.36 9.24 6.22
C ARG A 27 10.76 9.24 7.62
N ARG A 28 10.52 10.43 8.20
CA ARG A 28 9.81 10.57 9.48
C ARG A 28 8.36 10.06 9.36
N GLY A 29 7.64 10.43 8.30
CA GLY A 29 6.29 9.92 8.02
C GLY A 29 6.24 8.40 7.95
N ARG A 30 7.18 7.78 7.22
CA ARG A 30 7.37 6.32 7.18
C ARG A 30 7.57 5.71 8.57
N VAL A 31 8.48 6.27 9.37
CA VAL A 31 8.77 5.75 10.72
C VAL A 31 7.54 5.83 11.62
N LEU A 32 6.80 6.94 11.55
CA LEU A 32 5.55 7.12 12.30
C LEU A 32 4.50 6.11 11.88
N TYR A 33 4.35 5.84 10.58
CA TYR A 33 3.49 4.78 10.07
C TYR A 33 3.87 3.39 10.61
N LEU A 34 5.15 3.02 10.56
CA LEU A 34 5.61 1.72 11.09
C LEU A 34 5.33 1.57 12.59
N LYS A 35 5.49 2.64 13.38
CA LYS A 35 5.12 2.65 14.80
C LYS A 35 3.61 2.60 15.01
N ALA A 36 2.82 3.18 14.10
CA ALA A 36 1.36 3.08 14.14
C ALA A 36 0.91 1.63 13.92
N GLU A 37 1.50 0.92 12.96
CA GLU A 37 1.21 -0.50 12.71
C GLU A 37 1.65 -1.40 13.88
N GLU A 38 2.77 -1.07 14.52
CA GLU A 38 3.16 -1.73 15.76
C GLU A 38 2.10 -1.53 16.86
N ALA A 39 1.65 -0.29 17.10
CA ALA A 39 0.63 0.01 18.10
C ALA A 39 -0.72 -0.69 17.83
N LYS A 40 -1.07 -0.87 16.55
CA LYS A 40 -2.25 -1.63 16.11
C LYS A 40 -2.12 -3.13 16.40
N SER A 41 -0.93 -3.69 16.18
CA SER A 41 -0.68 -5.13 16.37
C SER A 41 -0.43 -5.55 17.83
N LYS A 42 0.30 -4.75 18.62
CA LYS A 42 0.63 -5.04 20.02
C LYS A 42 -0.38 -4.38 20.96
N GLY A 43 -1.42 -5.12 21.35
CA GLY A 43 -2.39 -4.68 22.37
C GLY A 43 -3.45 -3.69 21.88
N GLY A 44 -3.43 -3.29 20.60
CA GLY A 44 -4.50 -2.51 19.98
C GLY A 44 -4.67 -1.11 20.59
N ASP A 45 -3.57 -0.41 20.88
CA ASP A 45 -3.62 0.98 21.37
C ASP A 45 -4.11 1.91 20.24
N ARG A 46 -5.44 1.99 20.11
CA ARG A 46 -6.13 2.75 19.06
C ARG A 46 -5.80 4.25 19.13
N ALA A 47 -5.65 4.79 20.32
CA ALA A 47 -5.34 6.21 20.52
C ALA A 47 -3.93 6.54 20.01
N ARG A 48 -2.93 5.72 20.36
CA ARG A 48 -1.57 5.88 19.85
C ARG A 48 -1.49 5.62 18.36
N HIS A 49 -2.14 4.58 17.84
CA HIS A 49 -2.21 4.31 16.41
C HIS A 49 -2.75 5.53 15.64
N ALA A 50 -3.93 6.04 16.04
CA ALA A 50 -4.55 7.18 15.37
C ALA A 50 -3.70 8.45 15.44
N ARG A 51 -3.05 8.72 16.58
CA ARG A 51 -2.13 9.85 16.71
C ARG A 51 -0.95 9.73 15.75
N LEU A 52 -0.29 8.58 15.71
CA LEU A 52 0.89 8.35 14.87
C LEU A 52 0.58 8.43 13.37
N VAL A 53 -0.58 7.93 12.92
CA VAL A 53 -1.01 8.08 11.53
C VAL A 53 -1.20 9.57 11.17
N ARG A 54 -1.88 10.35 12.02
CA ARG A 54 -2.08 11.79 11.78
C ARG A 54 -0.76 12.56 11.75
N GLU A 55 0.14 12.29 12.70
CA GLU A 55 1.48 12.90 12.72
C GLU A 55 2.29 12.53 11.47
N GLY A 56 2.22 11.26 11.04
CA GLY A 56 2.87 10.78 9.83
C GLY A 56 2.35 11.48 8.58
N PHE A 57 1.02 11.55 8.44
CA PHE A 57 0.35 12.24 7.34
C PHE A 57 0.79 13.71 7.26
N ALA A 58 0.74 14.44 8.38
CA ALA A 58 1.16 15.84 8.44
C ALA A 58 2.64 16.02 8.06
N ALA A 59 3.52 15.09 8.47
CA ALA A 59 4.94 15.15 8.09
C ALA A 59 5.14 14.97 6.58
N VAL A 60 4.44 14.03 5.94
CA VAL A 60 4.56 13.82 4.48
C VAL A 60 3.87 14.93 3.70
N GLN A 61 2.76 15.47 4.21
CA GLN A 61 2.12 16.64 3.63
C GLN A 61 3.08 17.82 3.57
N LEU A 62 3.76 18.10 4.69
CA LEU A 62 4.79 19.12 4.72
C LEU A 62 5.94 18.79 3.76
N ALA A 63 6.31 17.52 3.56
CA ALA A 63 7.34 17.16 2.58
C ALA A 63 6.95 17.59 1.16
N LEU A 64 5.69 17.38 0.78
CA LEU A 64 5.15 17.76 -0.53
C LEU A 64 4.93 19.28 -0.68
N GLU A 65 4.69 19.99 0.42
CA GLU A 65 4.69 21.47 0.42
C GLU A 65 6.08 22.05 0.15
N GLN A 66 7.14 21.36 0.59
CA GLN A 66 8.53 21.79 0.40
C GLN A 66 9.09 21.35 -0.95
N ASP A 67 8.71 20.17 -1.43
CA ASP A 67 9.06 19.64 -2.75
C ASP A 67 7.90 18.80 -3.32
N PRO A 68 7.08 19.42 -4.19
CA PRO A 68 5.97 18.73 -4.87
C PRO A 68 6.41 17.58 -5.78
N ASP A 69 7.70 17.49 -6.12
CA ASP A 69 8.26 16.46 -7.01
C ASP A 69 9.06 15.39 -6.24
N CYS A 70 8.95 15.36 -4.92
CA CYS A 70 9.54 14.29 -4.11
C CYS A 70 8.75 12.98 -4.28
N GLY A 71 9.21 12.10 -5.18
CA GLY A 71 8.52 10.85 -5.50
C GLY A 71 8.30 9.92 -4.30
N LYS A 72 9.25 9.84 -3.36
CA LYS A 72 9.08 9.05 -2.12
C LYS A 72 8.06 9.68 -1.17
N ALA A 73 7.91 11.01 -1.17
CA ALA A 73 6.85 11.66 -0.41
C ALA A 73 5.47 11.33 -0.99
N HIS A 74 5.28 11.37 -2.32
CA HIS A 74 4.03 10.90 -2.96
C HIS A 74 3.71 9.44 -2.61
N GLN A 75 4.72 8.56 -2.66
CA GLN A 75 4.54 7.16 -2.27
C GLN A 75 4.03 7.05 -0.83
N TRP A 76 4.67 7.71 0.14
CA TRP A 76 4.24 7.66 1.53
C TRP A 76 2.95 8.42 1.82
N MET A 77 2.63 9.44 1.00
CA MET A 77 1.36 10.17 1.09
C MET A 77 0.21 9.23 0.77
N SER A 78 0.30 8.42 -0.29
CA SER A 78 -0.73 7.45 -0.62
C SER A 78 -0.98 6.43 0.51
N VAL A 79 0.09 5.91 1.16
CA VAL A 79 -0.02 5.00 2.31
C VAL A 79 -0.71 5.67 3.49
N LEU A 80 -0.23 6.85 3.90
CA LEU A 80 -0.74 7.54 5.09
C LEU A 80 -2.14 8.11 4.87
N ARG A 81 -2.47 8.55 3.66
CA ARG A 81 -3.82 8.97 3.29
C ARG A 81 -4.79 7.81 3.36
N TYR A 82 -4.41 6.64 2.85
CA TYR A 82 -5.19 5.42 2.97
C TYR A 82 -5.45 5.08 4.45
N SER A 83 -4.40 5.05 5.28
CA SER A 83 -4.54 4.76 6.72
C SER A 83 -5.34 5.82 7.47
N LEU A 84 -5.22 7.10 7.11
CA LEU A 84 -6.03 8.16 7.71
C LEU A 84 -7.52 7.96 7.39
N ALA A 85 -7.84 7.65 6.13
CA ALA A 85 -9.20 7.37 5.72
C ALA A 85 -9.77 6.10 6.39
N GLU A 86 -8.95 5.08 6.64
CA GLU A 86 -9.36 3.90 7.43
C GLU A 86 -9.71 4.26 8.88
N LEU A 87 -9.00 5.22 9.50
CA LEU A 87 -9.32 5.67 10.86
C LEU A 87 -10.66 6.39 10.94
N GLU A 88 -11.03 7.09 9.87
CA GLU A 88 -12.29 7.81 9.74
C GLU A 88 -13.46 6.89 9.32
N GLY A 89 -13.12 5.73 8.74
CA GLY A 89 -14.05 4.64 8.42
C GLY A 89 -14.38 4.52 6.93
N THR A 90 -15.25 3.56 6.61
CA THR A 90 -15.52 3.14 5.22
C THR A 90 -15.95 4.29 4.31
N LEU A 91 -16.80 5.20 4.80
CA LEU A 91 -17.25 6.35 4.00
C LEU A 91 -16.11 7.30 3.64
N ALA A 92 -15.19 7.56 4.58
CA ALA A 92 -14.02 8.40 4.31
C ALA A 92 -13.05 7.72 3.33
N ARG A 93 -12.86 6.39 3.45
CA ARG A 93 -12.09 5.60 2.49
C ARG A 93 -12.64 5.72 1.07
N LEU A 94 -13.95 5.52 0.89
CA LEU A 94 -14.61 5.64 -0.41
C LEU A 94 -14.53 7.06 -0.97
N LYS A 95 -14.58 8.09 -0.12
CA LYS A 95 -14.41 9.50 -0.50
C LYS A 95 -12.97 9.91 -0.84
N SER A 96 -12.01 9.02 -0.63
CA SER A 96 -10.57 9.33 -0.79
C SER A 96 -9.89 8.55 -1.92
N VAL A 97 -10.59 7.65 -2.61
CA VAL A 97 -10.00 6.71 -3.57
C VAL A 97 -9.24 7.40 -4.71
N ASP A 98 -9.76 8.49 -5.27
CA ASP A 98 -9.12 9.21 -6.38
C ASP A 98 -7.86 9.95 -5.92
N ASN A 99 -7.88 10.56 -4.72
CA ASN A 99 -6.71 11.23 -4.16
C ASN A 99 -5.57 10.23 -3.90
N ILE A 100 -5.91 9.06 -3.35
CA ILE A 100 -4.95 7.98 -3.11
C ILE A 100 -4.36 7.46 -4.43
N ARG A 101 -5.18 7.29 -5.47
CA ARG A 101 -4.72 6.92 -6.81
C ARG A 101 -3.76 7.98 -7.37
N ALA A 102 -4.12 9.26 -7.28
CA ALA A 102 -3.31 10.35 -7.81
C ALA A 102 -1.92 10.39 -7.15
N ASP A 103 -1.84 10.20 -5.82
CA ASP A 103 -0.56 10.09 -5.10
C ASP A 103 0.28 8.89 -5.61
N MET A 104 -0.34 7.74 -5.88
CA MET A 104 0.35 6.55 -6.43
C MET A 104 0.85 6.79 -7.87
N GLU A 105 0.01 7.35 -8.73
CA GLU A 105 0.35 7.66 -10.12
C GLU A 105 1.48 8.68 -10.19
N ARG A 106 1.45 9.72 -9.34
CA ARG A 106 2.53 10.70 -9.26
C ARG A 106 3.82 10.08 -8.75
N ALA A 107 3.75 9.19 -7.75
CA ALA A 107 4.90 8.42 -7.30
C ALA A 107 5.49 7.56 -8.44
N ILE A 108 4.68 6.90 -9.27
CA ILE A 108 5.16 6.11 -10.42
C ILE A 108 5.88 6.98 -11.45
N GLN A 109 5.33 8.16 -11.77
CA GLN A 109 5.95 9.11 -12.70
C GLN A 109 7.33 9.56 -12.22
N LEU A 110 7.45 9.88 -10.93
CA LEU A 110 8.69 10.37 -10.32
C LEU A 110 9.68 9.25 -9.97
N LEU A 111 9.20 8.01 -9.85
CA LEU A 111 9.99 6.82 -9.50
C LEU A 111 9.83 5.72 -10.58
N PRO A 112 10.30 5.96 -11.81
CA PRO A 112 10.07 5.03 -12.92
C PRO A 112 10.71 3.66 -12.72
N GLY A 113 11.76 3.53 -11.89
CA GLY A 113 12.43 2.27 -11.57
C GLY A 113 11.96 1.55 -10.30
N GLU A 114 10.94 2.04 -9.60
CA GLU A 114 10.48 1.45 -8.34
C GLU A 114 9.25 0.55 -8.53
N ASP A 115 9.29 -0.64 -7.95
CA ASP A 115 8.20 -1.63 -8.00
C ASP A 115 7.07 -1.29 -7.03
N VAL A 116 7.39 -0.75 -5.85
CA VAL A 116 6.41 -0.56 -4.75
C VAL A 116 5.21 0.30 -5.15
N PRO A 117 5.36 1.49 -5.77
CA PRO A 117 4.21 2.29 -6.19
C PRO A 117 3.30 1.57 -7.21
N ARG A 118 3.87 0.70 -8.06
CA ARG A 118 3.12 -0.09 -9.04
C ARG A 118 2.33 -1.20 -8.37
N THR A 119 2.93 -1.92 -7.43
CA THR A 119 2.20 -2.89 -6.60
C THR A 119 1.04 -2.21 -5.88
N MET A 120 1.26 -1.03 -5.30
CA MET A 120 0.21 -0.27 -4.62
C MET A 120 -0.93 0.14 -5.54
N LEU A 121 -0.60 0.62 -6.76
CA LEU A 121 -1.62 0.97 -7.75
C LEU A 121 -2.40 -0.27 -8.22
N GLY A 122 -1.72 -1.42 -8.38
CA GLY A 122 -2.38 -2.70 -8.65
C GLY A 122 -3.35 -3.11 -7.54
N MET A 123 -2.96 -2.93 -6.27
CA MET A 123 -3.84 -3.17 -5.11
C MET A 123 -5.06 -2.23 -5.13
N TRP A 124 -4.85 -0.96 -5.45
CA TRP A 124 -5.95 0.01 -5.59
C TRP A 124 -6.95 -0.46 -6.66
N PHE A 125 -6.49 -0.83 -7.85
CA PHE A 125 -7.36 -1.31 -8.91
C PHE A 125 -8.08 -2.61 -8.54
N TYR A 126 -7.42 -3.51 -7.82
CA TYR A 126 -8.04 -4.73 -7.30
C TYR A 126 -9.15 -4.39 -6.30
N GLU A 127 -8.91 -3.49 -5.33
CA GLU A 127 -9.96 -3.04 -4.41
C GLU A 127 -11.15 -2.39 -5.14
N ILE A 128 -10.87 -1.57 -6.16
CA ILE A 128 -11.92 -0.98 -6.99
C ILE A 128 -12.75 -2.05 -7.72
N SER A 129 -12.13 -3.13 -8.20
CA SER A 129 -12.86 -4.21 -8.86
C SER A 129 -13.82 -4.92 -7.90
N GLN A 130 -13.53 -4.92 -6.59
CA GLN A 130 -14.34 -5.55 -5.55
C GLN A 130 -15.43 -4.65 -4.96
N LEU A 131 -15.49 -3.36 -5.32
CA LEU A 131 -16.52 -2.47 -4.80
C LEU A 131 -17.92 -2.94 -5.20
N THR A 132 -18.81 -3.02 -4.20
CA THR A 132 -20.23 -3.29 -4.40
C THR A 132 -20.91 -2.15 -5.18
N TRP A 133 -22.09 -2.42 -5.73
CA TRP A 133 -22.89 -1.39 -6.39
C TRP A 133 -23.14 -0.18 -5.49
N LEU A 134 -23.45 -0.40 -4.21
CA LEU A 134 -23.72 0.68 -3.25
C LEU A 134 -22.47 1.51 -2.96
N GLU A 135 -21.32 0.87 -2.73
CA GLU A 135 -20.05 1.59 -2.52
C GLU A 135 -19.67 2.43 -3.74
N ARG A 136 -19.92 1.94 -4.96
CA ARG A 136 -19.72 2.70 -6.20
C ARG A 136 -20.61 3.94 -6.28
N GLN A 137 -21.85 3.86 -5.80
CA GLN A 137 -22.72 5.05 -5.71
C GLN A 137 -22.15 6.09 -4.73
N VAL A 138 -21.57 5.66 -3.60
CA VAL A 138 -20.91 6.59 -2.65
C VAL A 138 -19.71 7.28 -3.28
N VAL A 139 -18.87 6.54 -4.02
CA VAL A 139 -17.73 7.10 -4.74
C VAL A 139 -18.20 8.14 -5.77
N GLN A 140 -19.23 7.82 -6.56
CA GLN A 140 -19.81 8.75 -7.56
C GLN A 140 -20.42 9.99 -6.91
N ALA A 141 -21.17 9.82 -5.81
CA ALA A 141 -21.76 10.94 -5.06
C ALA A 141 -20.69 11.87 -4.45
N ALA A 142 -19.48 11.36 -4.22
CA ALA A 142 -18.32 12.16 -3.81
C ALA A 142 -17.62 12.89 -4.97
N GLY A 143 -18.15 12.80 -6.20
CA GLY A 143 -17.57 13.42 -7.39
C GLY A 143 -16.39 12.65 -7.98
N GLN A 144 -16.12 11.44 -7.51
CA GLN A 144 -15.01 10.62 -7.95
C GLN A 144 -15.42 9.63 -9.03
N THR A 145 -14.49 9.25 -9.90
CA THR A 145 -14.76 8.30 -10.99
C THR A 145 -13.81 7.11 -10.92
N VAL A 146 -14.41 5.93 -10.79
CA VAL A 146 -13.69 4.65 -10.76
C VAL A 146 -14.06 3.78 -11.97
N PRO A 147 -13.11 3.02 -12.54
CA PRO A 147 -13.36 2.14 -13.66
C PRO A 147 -14.41 1.07 -13.36
N LYS A 148 -15.01 0.51 -14.42
CA LYS A 148 -15.88 -0.68 -14.34
C LYS A 148 -15.11 -1.87 -13.72
N PRO A 149 -15.77 -2.79 -12.99
CA PRO A 149 -15.11 -3.89 -12.28
C PRO A 149 -14.12 -4.67 -13.14
N ASP A 150 -14.53 -5.17 -14.30
CA ASP A 150 -13.66 -5.99 -15.17
C ASP A 150 -12.47 -5.21 -15.71
N HIS A 151 -12.65 -3.91 -16.00
CA HIS A 151 -11.55 -3.08 -16.43
C HIS A 151 -10.57 -2.81 -15.29
N ALA A 152 -11.08 -2.54 -14.08
CA ALA A 152 -10.27 -2.37 -12.88
C ALA A 152 -9.45 -3.63 -12.60
N LEU A 153 -10.07 -4.81 -12.71
CA LEU A 153 -9.39 -6.08 -12.49
C LEU A 153 -8.24 -6.31 -13.49
N ARG A 154 -8.49 -6.06 -14.79
CA ARG A 154 -7.42 -6.10 -15.81
C ARG A 154 -6.29 -5.11 -15.54
N GLN A 155 -6.62 -3.91 -15.05
CA GLN A 155 -5.60 -2.93 -14.66
C GLN A 155 -4.81 -3.39 -13.44
N ALA A 156 -5.43 -4.06 -12.46
CA ALA A 156 -4.72 -4.62 -11.31
C ALA A 156 -3.66 -5.63 -11.76
N VAL A 157 -4.05 -6.60 -12.61
CA VAL A 157 -3.13 -7.60 -13.17
C VAL A 157 -2.01 -6.93 -13.96
N HIS A 158 -2.32 -5.94 -14.79
CA HIS A 158 -1.31 -5.17 -15.53
C HIS A 158 -0.26 -4.54 -14.60
N TRP A 159 -0.69 -3.81 -13.57
CA TRP A 159 0.23 -3.12 -12.67
C TRP A 159 1.08 -4.07 -11.80
N PHE A 160 0.52 -5.21 -11.42
CA PHE A 160 1.30 -6.24 -10.73
C PHE A 160 2.37 -6.86 -11.62
N HIS A 161 2.07 -7.09 -12.91
CA HIS A 161 3.08 -7.53 -13.89
C HIS A 161 4.15 -6.45 -14.12
N GLU A 162 3.78 -5.18 -14.18
CA GLU A 162 4.75 -4.08 -14.28
C GLU A 162 5.69 -4.02 -13.06
N ALA A 163 5.17 -4.26 -11.86
CA ALA A 163 6.00 -4.37 -10.66
C ALA A 163 6.97 -5.57 -10.74
N GLU A 164 6.50 -6.74 -11.18
CA GLU A 164 7.35 -7.92 -11.38
C GLU A 164 8.40 -7.70 -12.48
N ARG A 165 8.07 -6.97 -13.55
CA ARG A 165 9.00 -6.68 -14.64
C ARG A 165 10.20 -5.86 -14.16
N LEU A 166 9.98 -4.93 -13.22
CA LEU A 166 11.06 -4.13 -12.64
C LEU A 166 11.93 -4.93 -11.66
N HIS A 167 11.29 -5.68 -10.77
CA HIS A 167 11.98 -6.45 -9.74
C HIS A 167 11.39 -7.86 -9.60
N PRO A 168 11.80 -8.81 -10.47
CA PRO A 168 11.21 -10.14 -10.50
C PRO A 168 11.38 -10.90 -9.18
N ALA A 169 10.30 -11.55 -8.72
CA ALA A 169 10.30 -12.45 -7.56
C ALA A 169 10.86 -11.82 -6.25
N LYS A 170 10.73 -10.50 -6.10
CA LYS A 170 11.22 -9.77 -4.93
C LYS A 170 10.16 -9.59 -3.84
N SER A 171 8.89 -9.51 -4.23
CA SER A 171 7.79 -9.10 -3.35
C SER A 171 6.77 -10.23 -3.16
N CYS A 172 6.73 -10.82 -1.96
CA CYS A 172 5.69 -11.78 -1.59
C CYS A 172 4.29 -11.17 -1.73
N LEU A 173 4.15 -9.90 -1.34
CA LEU A 173 2.90 -9.16 -1.42
C LEU A 173 2.43 -9.00 -2.88
N ASN A 174 3.33 -8.60 -3.78
CA ASN A 174 2.97 -8.44 -5.19
C ASN A 174 2.53 -9.77 -5.82
N GLN A 175 3.28 -10.85 -5.57
CA GLN A 175 2.95 -12.19 -6.07
C GLN A 175 1.62 -12.72 -5.52
N LEU A 176 1.35 -12.53 -4.23
CA LEU A 176 0.07 -12.92 -3.64
C LEU A 176 -1.09 -12.16 -4.27
N MET A 177 -0.96 -10.84 -4.41
CA MET A 177 -2.01 -10.00 -4.97
C MET A 177 -2.24 -10.25 -6.46
N LEU A 178 -1.17 -10.51 -7.22
CA LEU A 178 -1.26 -10.97 -8.61
C LEU A 178 -2.02 -12.30 -8.70
N GLY A 179 -1.71 -13.26 -7.83
CA GLY A 179 -2.42 -14.53 -7.80
C GLY A 179 -3.91 -14.39 -7.47
N LYS A 180 -4.25 -13.53 -6.50
CA LYS A 180 -5.67 -13.22 -6.18
C LYS A 180 -6.38 -12.54 -7.35
N ALA A 181 -5.73 -11.60 -8.03
CA ALA A 181 -6.29 -10.94 -9.19
C ALA A 181 -6.51 -11.92 -10.37
N LEU A 182 -5.57 -12.82 -10.62
CA LEU A 182 -5.70 -13.87 -11.64
C LEU A 182 -6.83 -14.86 -11.31
N LEU A 183 -7.03 -15.21 -10.04
CA LEU A 183 -8.20 -16.02 -9.64
C LEU A 183 -9.52 -15.31 -9.95
N ALA A 184 -9.59 -14.01 -9.67
CA ALA A 184 -10.77 -13.22 -9.97
C ALA A 184 -10.99 -13.05 -11.50
N GLU A 185 -9.95 -13.21 -12.32
CA GLU A 185 -10.03 -13.28 -13.79
C GLU A 185 -10.31 -14.68 -14.33
N ASP A 186 -10.58 -15.67 -13.47
CA ASP A 186 -10.81 -17.07 -13.84
C ASP A 186 -9.58 -17.74 -14.52
N ASP A 187 -8.37 -17.37 -14.06
CA ASP A 187 -7.09 -17.98 -14.49
C ASP A 187 -6.39 -18.70 -13.31
N PRO A 188 -6.92 -19.85 -12.89
CA PRO A 188 -6.44 -20.56 -11.70
C PRO A 188 -5.02 -21.14 -11.86
N GLU A 189 -4.63 -21.51 -13.08
CA GLU A 189 -3.30 -22.06 -13.36
C GLU A 189 -2.20 -21.02 -13.11
N ARG A 190 -2.33 -19.83 -13.72
CA ARG A 190 -1.34 -18.76 -13.52
C ARG A 190 -1.44 -18.17 -12.12
N ALA A 191 -2.64 -18.12 -11.54
CA ALA A 191 -2.80 -17.73 -10.14
C ALA A 191 -1.98 -18.63 -9.21
N ARG A 192 -2.03 -19.95 -9.45
CA ARG A 192 -1.32 -20.91 -8.61
C ARG A 192 0.18 -20.74 -8.63
N ALA A 193 0.75 -20.57 -9.82
CA ALA A 193 2.17 -20.27 -9.96
C ALA A 193 2.57 -18.98 -9.21
N CYS A 194 1.71 -17.96 -9.15
CA CYS A 194 1.98 -16.73 -8.40
C CYS A 194 1.93 -16.95 -6.88
N ILE A 195 0.93 -17.66 -6.39
CA ILE A 195 0.75 -17.92 -4.96
C ILE A 195 1.85 -18.85 -4.42
N GLU A 196 2.26 -19.86 -5.19
CA GLU A 196 3.41 -20.71 -4.88
C GLU A 196 4.70 -19.87 -4.76
N ARG A 197 4.95 -18.95 -5.71
CA ARG A 197 6.07 -18.00 -5.61
C ARG A 197 5.98 -17.13 -4.34
N ALA A 198 4.81 -16.58 -4.03
CA ALA A 198 4.61 -15.77 -2.82
C ALA A 198 4.94 -16.55 -1.53
N ALA A 199 4.61 -17.84 -1.47
CA ALA A 199 4.89 -18.73 -0.34
C ALA A 199 6.38 -19.06 -0.16
N SER A 200 7.16 -18.99 -1.24
CA SER A 200 8.59 -19.37 -1.28
C SER A 200 9.56 -18.19 -1.11
N ILE A 201 9.20 -16.97 -1.53
CA ILE A 201 10.09 -15.80 -1.46
C ILE A 201 10.38 -15.45 0.02
N PRO A 202 11.66 -15.30 0.44
CA PRO A 202 11.99 -14.85 1.79
C PRO A 202 11.46 -13.43 2.07
N PRO A 203 10.65 -13.23 3.11
CA PRO A 203 10.03 -11.93 3.35
C PRO A 203 11.04 -10.89 3.87
N THR A 204 11.05 -9.72 3.24
CA THR A 204 11.94 -8.60 3.59
C THR A 204 11.31 -7.54 4.49
N SER A 205 9.99 -7.60 4.65
CA SER A 205 9.14 -6.69 5.44
C SER A 205 8.03 -7.45 6.18
N SER A 206 7.37 -6.82 7.13
CA SER A 206 6.20 -7.35 7.85
C SER A 206 5.04 -7.64 6.88
N SER A 207 4.79 -6.74 5.93
CA SER A 207 3.77 -6.94 4.89
C SER A 207 4.09 -8.15 4.01
N ASN A 208 5.36 -8.34 3.63
CA ASN A 208 5.78 -9.54 2.89
C ASN A 208 5.68 -10.81 3.75
N ALA A 209 5.99 -10.74 5.04
CA ALA A 209 5.86 -11.88 5.95
C ALA A 209 4.38 -12.31 6.11
N LYS A 210 3.48 -11.34 6.25
CA LYS A 210 2.03 -11.58 6.26
C LYS A 210 1.58 -12.17 4.93
N ALA A 211 1.96 -11.58 3.80
CA ALA A 211 1.59 -12.08 2.48
C ALA A 211 2.10 -13.51 2.23
N GLN A 212 3.31 -13.84 2.67
CA GLN A 212 3.83 -15.21 2.58
C GLN A 212 2.99 -16.19 3.40
N LEU A 213 2.59 -15.81 4.62
CA LEU A 213 1.73 -16.63 5.47
C LEU A 213 0.35 -16.85 4.82
N ASP A 214 -0.28 -15.77 4.37
CA ASP A 214 -1.57 -15.81 3.67
C ASP A 214 -1.50 -16.68 2.41
N ALA A 215 -0.39 -16.62 1.67
CA ALA A 215 -0.16 -17.47 0.50
C ALA A 215 -0.10 -18.95 0.86
N ARG A 216 0.62 -19.32 1.93
CA ARG A 216 0.71 -20.71 2.40
C ARG A 216 -0.65 -21.26 2.82
N GLN A 217 -1.43 -20.46 3.54
CA GLN A 217 -2.79 -20.83 3.94
C GLN A 217 -3.70 -21.03 2.72
N LEU A 218 -3.62 -20.14 1.72
CA LEU A 218 -4.41 -20.27 0.50
C LEU A 218 -4.08 -21.55 -0.29
N LEU A 219 -2.81 -21.97 -0.32
CA LEU A 219 -2.39 -23.23 -0.96
C LEU A 219 -2.90 -24.48 -0.24
N GLU A 220 -3.13 -24.41 1.08
CA GLU A 220 -3.72 -25.53 1.82
C GLU A 220 -5.17 -25.79 1.39
N CYS A 221 -5.94 -24.73 1.14
CA CYS A 221 -7.32 -24.83 0.63
C CYS A 221 -7.40 -25.41 -0.80
N TRP A 222 -6.35 -25.29 -1.61
CA TRP A 222 -6.31 -25.83 -2.98
C TRP A 222 -5.91 -27.30 -3.08
N LYS A 223 -5.40 -27.90 -2.01
CA LYS A 223 -5.07 -29.33 -1.98
C LYS A 223 -6.30 -30.20 -1.70
N GLN A 224 -7.42 -29.58 -1.33
CA GLN A 224 -8.71 -30.19 -1.06
C GLN A 224 -9.58 -30.13 -2.31
#